data_AF-A0A965TTC1-F1
#
_entry.id   AF-A0A965TTC1-F1
#
_cell.length_a   1.000
_cell.length_b   1.000
_cell.length_c   1.000
_cell.angle_alpha   90.00
_cell.angle_beta   90.00
_cell.angle_gamma   90.00
#
_symmetry.space_group_name_H-M   'P 1'
#
loop_
_entity.id
_entity.type
_entity.pdbx_description
1 polymer ?
#
loop_
_entity_poly.entity_id
_entity_poly.type
_entity_poly.pdbx_seq_one_letter_code
_entity_poly.pdbx_strand_id
1 'polypeptide(L)'
;MEKDFEKSKGLLWLVRVLCFITLGVAALANPMDLYNPFAIGLGILFGLLTGWLFRLFLKGFLSLFNGQLKKEQGRQAIRFAVDGGLLFLAPFTVMLALAVFYLNWSMTLPFISAGLMAAGTASSIEIGKLQGKQSVKNSIAASLVSFAFSYFFILAIPYLKRAPSLIEGGVQLVRSLMGGGGL
;
A
#
# COMPACT_ATOMS: atom_id res chain seq x y z
N MET A 1 -2.36 29.51 -15.84
CA MET A 1 -1.48 28.51 -15.16
C MET A 1 -2.11 27.90 -13.89
N GLU A 2 -3.24 28.41 -13.37
CA GLU A 2 -3.95 27.82 -12.20
C GLU A 2 -4.91 26.65 -12.51
N LYS A 3 -5.34 26.46 -13.78
CA LYS A 3 -6.33 25.43 -14.14
C LYS A 3 -5.78 24.00 -14.25
N ASP A 4 -4.46 23.79 -14.28
CA ASP A 4 -3.85 22.45 -14.45
C ASP A 4 -3.56 21.71 -13.13
N PHE A 5 -3.46 22.43 -12.01
CA PHE A 5 -3.21 21.83 -10.69
C PHE A 5 -4.42 21.06 -10.14
N GLU A 6 -5.64 21.49 -10.47
CA GLU A 6 -6.88 20.79 -10.07
C GLU A 6 -7.12 19.52 -10.89
N LYS A 7 -6.84 19.56 -12.21
CA LYS A 7 -7.07 18.45 -13.13
C LYS A 7 -6.11 17.28 -12.87
N SER A 8 -4.89 17.56 -12.44
CA SER A 8 -3.87 16.54 -12.14
C SER A 8 -4.08 15.85 -10.79
N LYS A 9 -4.74 16.48 -9.81
CA LYS A 9 -5.01 15.87 -8.49
C LYS A 9 -5.81 14.57 -8.60
N GLY A 10 -6.81 14.54 -9.48
CA GLY A 10 -7.64 13.36 -9.71
C GLY A 10 -6.84 12.20 -10.30
N LEU A 11 -6.06 12.47 -11.34
CA LEU A 11 -5.20 11.47 -11.98
C LEU A 11 -4.14 10.92 -11.02
N LEU A 12 -3.45 11.79 -10.27
CA LEU A 12 -2.43 11.37 -9.29
C LEU A 12 -3.04 10.57 -8.14
N TRP A 13 -4.28 10.87 -7.75
CA TRP A 13 -5.02 10.05 -6.80
C TRP A 13 -5.33 8.66 -7.37
N LEU A 14 -5.85 8.58 -8.60
CA LEU A 14 -6.12 7.32 -9.29
C LEU A 14 -4.86 6.46 -9.42
N VAL A 15 -3.73 7.04 -9.84
CA VAL A 15 -2.46 6.32 -9.95
C VAL A 15 -2.09 5.65 -8.62
N ARG A 16 -2.19 6.36 -7.50
CA ARG A 16 -1.86 5.79 -6.17
C ARG A 16 -2.81 4.68 -5.77
N VAL A 17 -4.11 4.87 -6.00
CA VAL A 17 -5.12 3.85 -5.70
C VAL A 17 -4.85 2.59 -6.52
N LEU A 18 -4.59 2.74 -7.82
CA LEU A 18 -4.23 1.63 -8.70
C LEU A 18 -2.94 0.96 -8.26
N CYS A 19 -1.93 1.70 -7.82
CA CYS A 19 -0.69 1.12 -7.28
C CYS A 19 -1.00 0.16 -6.13
N PHE A 20 -1.76 0.61 -5.13
CA PHE A 20 -2.08 -0.23 -3.98
C PHE A 20 -2.97 -1.42 -4.31
N ILE A 21 -3.92 -1.25 -5.23
CA ILE A 21 -4.71 -2.36 -5.76
C ILE A 21 -3.78 -3.39 -6.41
N THR A 22 -2.90 -2.96 -7.30
CA THR A 22 -1.95 -3.84 -7.98
C THR A 22 -1.03 -4.56 -7.00
N LEU A 23 -0.50 -3.87 -5.97
CA LEU A 23 0.30 -4.51 -4.92
C LEU A 23 -0.49 -5.62 -4.22
N GLY A 24 -1.73 -5.35 -3.81
CA GLY A 24 -2.54 -6.33 -3.09
C GLY A 24 -2.95 -7.52 -3.95
N VAL A 25 -3.42 -7.27 -5.17
CA VAL A 25 -3.80 -8.33 -6.13
C VAL A 25 -2.59 -9.17 -6.51
N ALA A 26 -1.47 -8.54 -6.88
CA ALA A 26 -0.26 -9.25 -7.23
C ALA A 26 0.28 -10.08 -6.06
N ALA A 27 0.19 -9.59 -4.81
CA ALA A 27 0.66 -10.32 -3.65
C ALA A 27 -0.12 -11.62 -3.36
N LEU A 28 -1.41 -11.63 -3.70
CA LEU A 28 -2.29 -12.79 -3.53
C LEU A 28 -2.48 -13.61 -4.80
N ALA A 29 -2.00 -13.13 -5.95
CA ALA A 29 -2.07 -13.84 -7.21
C ALA A 29 -1.40 -15.22 -7.10
N ASN A 30 -2.06 -16.22 -7.68
CA ASN A 30 -1.51 -17.54 -7.88
C ASN A 30 -1.10 -17.67 -9.36
N PRO A 31 0.18 -17.92 -9.69
CA PRO A 31 0.61 -18.08 -11.08
C PRO A 31 -0.14 -19.19 -11.84
N MET A 32 -0.66 -20.19 -11.11
CA MET A 32 -1.42 -21.31 -11.69
C MET A 32 -2.91 -21.01 -11.86
N ASP A 33 -3.42 -19.96 -11.21
CA ASP A 33 -4.82 -19.55 -11.23
C ASP A 33 -4.92 -18.02 -11.06
N LEU A 34 -4.45 -17.29 -12.08
CA LEU A 34 -4.35 -15.83 -12.05
C LEU A 34 -5.73 -15.15 -11.98
N TYR A 35 -6.78 -15.81 -12.46
CA TYR A 35 -8.12 -15.26 -12.59
C TYR A 35 -9.03 -15.59 -11.41
N ASN A 36 -8.46 -16.09 -10.31
CA ASN A 36 -9.23 -16.41 -9.12
C ASN A 36 -9.95 -15.16 -8.56
N PRO A 37 -11.28 -15.08 -8.63
CA PRO A 37 -12.01 -13.87 -8.26
C PRO A 37 -11.91 -13.57 -6.76
N PHE A 38 -11.72 -14.59 -5.92
CA PHE A 38 -11.51 -14.40 -4.48
C PHE A 38 -10.14 -13.79 -4.19
N ALA A 39 -9.07 -14.29 -4.84
CA ALA A 39 -7.73 -13.74 -4.67
C ALA A 39 -7.65 -12.28 -5.15
N ILE A 40 -8.30 -11.98 -6.28
CA ILE A 40 -8.41 -10.62 -6.81
C ILE A 40 -9.20 -9.73 -5.84
N GLY A 41 -10.39 -10.15 -5.42
CA GLY A 41 -11.25 -9.37 -4.53
C GLY A 41 -10.59 -9.09 -3.18
N LEU A 42 -10.03 -10.11 -2.55
CA LEU A 42 -9.32 -9.98 -1.27
C LEU A 42 -8.03 -9.15 -1.43
N GLY A 43 -7.35 -9.29 -2.57
CA GLY A 43 -6.17 -8.50 -2.92
C GLY A 43 -6.49 -7.01 -3.07
N ILE A 44 -7.58 -6.67 -3.78
CA ILE A 44 -8.07 -5.29 -3.89
C ILE A 44 -8.34 -4.72 -2.50
N LEU A 45 -9.12 -5.42 -1.67
CA LEU A 45 -9.49 -4.97 -0.33
C LEU A 45 -8.26 -4.77 0.56
N PHE A 46 -7.36 -5.75 0.59
CA PHE A 46 -6.13 -5.68 1.38
C PHE A 46 -5.20 -4.58 0.89
N GLY A 47 -5.02 -4.45 -0.42
CA GLY A 47 -4.22 -3.39 -1.04
C GLY A 47 -4.73 -2.00 -0.69
N LEU A 48 -6.05 -1.77 -0.83
CA LEU A 48 -6.67 -0.49 -0.48
C LEU A 48 -6.57 -0.18 1.02
N LEU A 49 -6.82 -1.17 1.88
CA LEU A 49 -6.74 -1.02 3.33
C LEU A 49 -5.32 -0.68 3.77
N THR A 50 -4.34 -1.44 3.29
CA THR A 50 -2.92 -1.22 3.60
C THR A 50 -2.43 0.10 3.04
N GLY A 51 -2.82 0.49 1.83
CA GLY A 51 -2.47 1.78 1.24
C GLY A 51 -3.06 2.97 1.99
N TRP A 52 -4.30 2.85 2.45
CA TRP A 52 -4.93 3.85 3.30
C TRP A 52 -4.21 3.98 4.65
N LEU A 53 -3.94 2.86 5.33
CA LEU A 53 -3.20 2.83 6.59
C LEU A 53 -1.77 3.37 6.42
N PHE A 54 -1.04 2.95 5.39
CA PHE A 54 0.33 3.39 5.14
C PHE A 54 0.40 4.90 4.94
N ARG A 55 -0.51 5.44 4.12
CA ARG A 55 -0.64 6.89 3.92
C ARG A 55 -0.98 7.62 5.21
N LEU A 56 -1.87 7.05 6.05
CA LEU A 56 -2.25 7.63 7.33
C LEU A 56 -1.06 7.68 8.31
N PHE A 57 -0.32 6.58 8.43
CA PHE A 57 0.85 6.47 9.29
C PHE A 57 1.98 7.39 8.84
N LEU A 58 2.30 7.44 7.53
CA LEU A 58 3.31 8.37 7.01
C LEU A 58 2.94 9.83 7.33
N LYS A 59 1.68 10.22 7.12
CA LYS A 59 1.20 11.56 7.47
C LYS A 59 1.27 11.83 8.96
N GLY A 60 0.89 10.85 9.78
CA GLY A 60 0.93 10.94 11.24
C GLY A 60 2.36 11.15 11.74
N PHE A 61 3.25 10.21 11.43
CA PHE A 61 4.65 10.25 11.85
C PHE A 61 5.36 11.51 11.34
N LEU A 62 5.27 11.80 10.05
CA LEU A 62 5.89 13.02 9.52
C LEU A 62 5.26 14.29 10.09
N SER A 63 3.96 14.29 10.44
CA SER A 63 3.36 15.43 11.14
C SER A 63 3.85 15.61 12.57
N LEU A 64 4.23 14.54 13.27
CA LEU A 64 4.74 14.62 14.64
C LEU A 64 6.14 15.24 14.66
N PHE A 65 7.02 14.82 13.74
CA PHE A 65 8.39 15.31 13.67
C PHE A 65 8.54 16.69 13.00
N ASN A 66 7.51 17.17 12.30
CA ASN A 66 7.54 18.44 11.56
C ASN A 66 6.49 19.44 12.07
N GLY A 67 6.38 19.57 13.39
CA GLY A 67 5.47 20.52 14.04
C GLY A 67 5.69 21.99 13.65
N GLN A 68 6.94 22.39 13.37
CA GLN A 68 7.27 23.72 12.89
C GLN A 68 6.75 23.97 11.46
N LEU A 69 7.05 23.06 10.52
CA LEU A 69 6.53 23.13 9.15
C LEU A 69 4.99 23.17 9.13
N LYS A 70 4.35 22.44 10.05
CA LYS A 70 2.89 22.46 10.21
C LYS A 70 2.35 23.81 10.68
N LYS A 71 3.12 24.58 11.46
CA LYS A 71 2.76 25.95 11.89
C LYS A 71 2.98 26.96 10.76
N GLU A 72 4.05 26.80 9.99
CA GLU A 72 4.45 27.76 8.94
C GLU A 72 3.67 27.56 7.62
N GLN A 73 3.50 26.32 7.16
CA GLN A 73 2.89 25.99 5.86
C GLN A 73 1.60 25.14 5.98
N GLY A 74 1.15 24.89 7.21
CA GLY A 74 -0.08 24.15 7.47
C GLY A 74 0.01 22.63 7.29
N ARG A 75 -1.09 21.93 7.58
CA ARG A 75 -1.19 20.46 7.40
C ARG A 75 -1.19 20.01 5.93
N GLN A 76 -1.49 20.92 5.01
CA GLN A 76 -1.54 20.61 3.57
C GLN A 76 -0.15 20.35 2.99
N ALA A 77 0.89 21.04 3.46
CA ALA A 77 2.27 20.79 3.04
C ALA A 77 2.71 19.33 3.28
N ILE A 78 2.42 18.81 4.47
CA ILE A 78 2.75 17.41 4.83
C ILE A 78 1.93 16.43 3.99
N ARG A 79 0.64 16.74 3.77
CA ARG A 79 -0.20 15.92 2.90
C ARG A 79 0.33 15.88 1.48
N PHE A 80 0.74 17.01 0.93
CA PHE A 80 1.30 17.12 -0.41
C PHE A 80 2.59 16.32 -0.54
N ALA A 81 3.52 16.45 0.42
CA ALA A 81 4.78 15.72 0.38
C ALA A 81 4.59 14.19 0.45
N VAL A 82 3.73 13.69 1.34
CA VAL A 82 3.42 12.25 1.39
C VAL A 82 2.70 11.79 0.12
N ASP A 83 1.75 12.59 -0.35
CA ASP A 83 0.98 12.26 -1.54
C ASP A 83 1.86 12.22 -2.81
N GLY A 84 2.86 13.10 -2.90
CA GLY A 84 3.88 13.10 -3.96
C GLY A 84 4.85 11.94 -3.81
N GLY A 85 5.33 11.66 -2.59
CA GLY A 85 6.22 10.52 -2.32
C GLY A 85 5.60 9.18 -2.67
N LEU A 86 4.29 8.99 -2.43
CA LEU A 86 3.58 7.77 -2.81
C LEU A 86 3.51 7.52 -4.33
N LEU A 87 3.73 8.53 -5.18
CA LEU A 87 3.78 8.32 -6.63
C LEU A 87 5.01 7.50 -7.04
N PHE A 88 6.06 7.45 -6.21
CA PHE A 88 7.21 6.60 -6.44
C PHE A 88 6.90 5.10 -6.32
N LEU A 89 5.69 4.71 -5.89
CA LEU A 89 5.22 3.33 -6.00
C LEU A 89 5.04 2.88 -7.45
N ALA A 90 4.66 3.80 -8.35
CA ALA A 90 4.28 3.50 -9.73
C ALA A 90 5.27 2.58 -10.47
N PRO A 91 6.58 2.88 -10.54
CA PRO A 91 7.53 2.00 -11.25
C PRO A 91 7.59 0.60 -10.63
N PHE A 92 7.59 0.47 -9.30
CA PHE A 92 7.65 -0.84 -8.63
C PHE A 92 6.37 -1.64 -8.86
N THR A 93 5.21 -0.99 -8.89
CA THR A 93 3.95 -1.66 -9.23
C THR A 93 3.86 -2.10 -10.67
N VAL A 94 4.40 -1.33 -11.61
CA VAL A 94 4.49 -1.75 -13.01
C VAL A 94 5.41 -2.96 -13.14
N MET A 95 6.59 -2.92 -12.51
CA MET A 95 7.51 -4.06 -12.51
C MET A 95 6.87 -5.30 -11.87
N LEU A 96 6.18 -5.14 -10.74
CA LEU A 96 5.48 -6.23 -10.07
C LEU A 96 4.36 -6.82 -10.93
N ALA A 97 3.57 -5.97 -11.59
CA ALA A 97 2.50 -6.43 -12.48
C ALA A 97 3.07 -7.24 -13.65
N LEU A 98 4.15 -6.77 -14.27
CA LEU A 98 4.84 -7.51 -15.33
C LEU A 98 5.42 -8.83 -14.80
N ALA A 99 6.06 -8.82 -13.64
CA ALA A 99 6.60 -10.03 -13.03
C ALA A 99 5.50 -11.09 -12.78
N VAL A 100 4.38 -10.69 -12.20
CA VAL A 100 3.31 -11.62 -11.83
C VAL A 100 2.47 -12.06 -13.02
N PHE A 101 1.97 -11.12 -13.83
CA PHE A 101 0.97 -11.43 -14.86
C PHE A 101 1.55 -11.75 -16.23
N TYR A 102 2.78 -11.29 -16.52
CA TYR A 102 3.44 -11.58 -17.80
C TYR A 102 4.50 -12.67 -17.67
N LEU A 103 5.31 -12.64 -16.61
CA LEU A 103 6.39 -13.61 -16.40
C LEU A 103 6.02 -14.80 -15.50
N ASN A 104 4.80 -14.81 -14.92
CA ASN A 104 4.33 -15.83 -13.97
C ASN A 104 5.26 -16.02 -12.76
N TRP A 105 5.95 -14.96 -12.32
CA TRP A 105 6.82 -15.00 -11.14
C TRP A 105 6.00 -14.95 -9.85
N SER A 106 6.34 -15.84 -8.92
CA SER A 106 5.71 -15.91 -7.60
C SER A 106 6.38 -15.02 -6.54
N MET A 107 7.57 -14.47 -6.83
CA MET A 107 8.31 -13.61 -5.91
C MET A 107 7.84 -12.15 -5.98
N THR A 108 6.80 -11.83 -5.22
CA THR A 108 6.17 -10.50 -5.20
C THR A 108 6.68 -9.60 -4.07
N LEU A 109 7.06 -10.20 -2.94
CA LEU A 109 7.46 -9.49 -1.73
C LEU A 109 8.63 -8.50 -1.91
N PRO A 110 9.70 -8.81 -2.67
CA PRO A 110 10.81 -7.87 -2.86
C PRO A 110 10.36 -6.55 -3.52
N PHE A 111 9.50 -6.63 -4.53
CA PHE A 111 8.97 -5.44 -5.22
C PHE A 111 8.08 -4.60 -4.32
N ILE A 112 7.21 -5.26 -3.53
CA ILE A 112 6.33 -4.58 -2.58
C ILE A 112 7.17 -3.84 -1.53
N SER A 113 8.15 -4.51 -0.94
CA SER A 113 9.01 -3.93 0.09
C SER A 113 9.85 -2.75 -0.45
N ALA A 114 10.46 -2.93 -1.63
CA ALA A 114 11.22 -1.88 -2.30
C ALA A 114 10.35 -0.67 -2.64
N GLY A 115 9.13 -0.90 -3.14
CA GLY A 115 8.17 0.16 -3.42
C GLY A 115 7.79 0.96 -2.17
N LEU A 116 7.44 0.28 -1.07
CA LEU A 116 7.09 0.95 0.19
C LEU A 116 8.27 1.75 0.77
N MET A 117 9.48 1.22 0.68
CA MET A 117 10.71 1.92 1.07
C MET A 117 10.98 3.16 0.21
N ALA A 118 10.89 3.02 -1.11
CA ALA A 118 11.06 4.12 -2.04
C ALA A 118 10.02 5.22 -1.80
N ALA A 119 8.76 4.85 -1.58
CA ALA A 119 7.68 5.79 -1.32
C ALA A 119 7.86 6.55 0.01
N GLY A 120 8.31 5.88 1.06
CA GLY A 120 8.66 6.52 2.34
C GLY A 120 9.83 7.49 2.18
N THR A 121 10.90 7.04 1.52
CA THR A 121 12.10 7.85 1.27
C THR A 121 11.77 9.09 0.45
N ALA A 122 11.02 8.92 -0.65
CA ALA A 122 10.54 10.02 -1.47
C ALA A 122 9.68 11.01 -0.67
N SER A 123 8.79 10.51 0.20
CA SER A 123 8.00 11.36 1.10
C SER A 123 8.87 12.20 2.04
N SER A 124 9.95 11.61 2.58
CA SER A 124 10.92 12.33 3.41
C SER A 124 11.65 13.41 2.62
N ILE A 125 12.09 13.09 1.40
CA ILE A 125 12.76 14.04 0.48
C ILE A 125 11.82 15.20 0.13
N GLU A 126 10.55 14.95 -0.17
CA GLU A 126 9.57 15.99 -0.46
C GLU A 126 9.34 16.92 0.75
N ILE A 127 9.32 16.38 1.97
CA ILE A 127 9.31 17.23 3.18
C ILE A 127 10.58 18.08 3.28
N GLY A 128 11.75 17.48 3.00
CA GLY A 128 13.03 18.20 3.04
C GLY A 128 13.09 19.35 2.04
N LYS A 129 12.54 19.17 0.84
CA LYS A 129 12.40 20.24 -0.17
C LYS A 129 11.57 21.40 0.37
N LEU A 130 10.44 21.12 1.04
CA LEU A 130 9.57 22.15 1.62
C LEU A 130 10.24 22.91 2.79
N GLN A 131 11.16 22.27 3.51
CA GLN A 131 11.93 22.87 4.60
C GLN A 131 13.23 23.55 4.14
N GLY A 132 13.62 23.39 2.87
CA GLY A 132 14.92 23.80 2.36
C GLY A 132 16.11 23.02 2.93
N LYS A 133 15.87 21.98 3.76
CA LYS A 133 16.90 21.12 4.34
C LYS A 133 16.37 19.71 4.62
N GLN A 134 17.19 18.70 4.34
CA GLN A 134 16.87 17.33 4.68
C GLN A 134 17.12 17.07 6.17
N SER A 135 16.07 16.69 6.91
CA SER A 135 16.18 16.33 8.32
C SER A 135 16.37 14.83 8.48
N VAL A 136 17.40 14.41 9.22
CA VAL A 136 17.63 13.00 9.57
C VAL A 136 16.40 12.40 10.26
N LYS A 137 15.69 13.19 11.07
CA LYS A 137 14.47 12.76 11.76
C LYS A 137 13.37 12.32 10.79
N ASN A 138 13.24 12.99 9.64
CA ASN A 138 12.24 12.67 8.63
C ASN A 138 12.56 11.38 7.91
N SER A 139 13.84 11.17 7.59
CA SER A 139 14.30 9.91 7.00
C SER A 139 14.09 8.75 7.97
N ILE A 140 14.43 8.89 9.25
CA ILE A 140 14.19 7.85 10.26
C ILE A 140 12.69 7.55 10.39
N ALA A 141 11.85 8.58 10.51
CA ALA A 141 10.41 8.40 10.65
C ALA A 141 9.77 7.70 9.44
N ALA A 142 10.13 8.13 8.23
CA ALA A 142 9.62 7.52 7.01
C ALA A 142 10.11 6.08 6.84
N SER A 143 11.40 5.82 7.09
CA SER A 143 11.97 4.46 7.01
C SER A 143 11.34 3.52 8.04
N LEU A 144 11.08 3.98 9.27
CA LEU A 144 10.42 3.17 10.31
C LEU A 144 9.01 2.76 9.87
N VAL A 145 8.22 3.71 9.35
CA VAL A 145 6.86 3.42 8.87
C VAL A 145 6.92 2.47 7.67
N SER A 146 7.76 2.76 6.67
CA SER A 146 7.94 1.87 5.52
C SER A 146 8.37 0.47 5.95
N PHE A 147 9.27 0.35 6.92
CA PHE A 147 9.77 -0.94 7.38
C PHE A 147 8.68 -1.74 8.07
N ALA A 148 7.93 -1.10 8.97
CA ALA A 148 6.80 -1.72 9.65
C ALA A 148 5.75 -2.22 8.66
N PHE A 149 5.44 -1.43 7.62
CA PHE A 149 4.47 -1.84 6.59
C PHE A 149 5.01 -2.93 5.67
N SER A 150 6.27 -2.89 5.26
CA SER A 150 6.90 -3.97 4.50
C SER A 150 6.89 -5.29 5.30
N TYR A 151 7.25 -5.23 6.58
CA TYR A 151 7.22 -6.39 7.47
C TYR A 151 5.79 -6.91 7.69
N PHE A 152 4.83 -6.01 7.93
CA PHE A 152 3.42 -6.34 8.03
C PHE A 152 2.91 -7.03 6.75
N PHE A 153 3.29 -6.54 5.57
CA PHE A 153 2.91 -7.17 4.30
C PHE A 153 3.45 -8.60 4.20
N ILE A 154 4.74 -8.81 4.53
CA ILE A 154 5.36 -10.14 4.53
C ILE A 154 4.60 -11.10 5.45
N LEU A 155 4.26 -10.67 6.66
CA LEU A 155 3.55 -11.51 7.62
C LEU A 155 2.09 -11.74 7.21
N ALA A 156 1.40 -10.75 6.64
CA ALA A 156 -0.01 -10.85 6.32
C ALA A 156 -0.31 -11.84 5.19
N ILE A 157 0.54 -11.92 4.16
CA ILE A 157 0.27 -12.71 2.96
C ILE A 157 0.01 -14.21 3.22
N PRO A 158 0.81 -14.92 4.03
CA PRO A 158 0.53 -16.31 4.39
C PRO A 158 -0.84 -16.51 5.06
N TYR A 159 -1.26 -15.58 5.93
CA TYR A 159 -2.57 -15.66 6.59
C TYR A 159 -3.70 -15.36 5.61
N LEU A 160 -3.53 -14.36 4.75
CA LEU A 160 -4.54 -14.00 3.75
C LEU A 160 -4.75 -15.10 2.71
N LYS A 161 -3.70 -15.81 2.31
CA LYS A 161 -3.81 -16.97 1.41
C LYS A 161 -4.58 -18.15 2.04
N ARG A 162 -4.67 -18.21 3.37
CA ARG A 162 -5.49 -19.19 4.10
C ARG A 162 -6.91 -18.71 4.39
N ALA A 163 -7.23 -17.44 4.12
CA ALA A 163 -8.56 -16.90 4.38
C ALA A 163 -9.68 -17.64 3.62
N PRO A 164 -9.51 -18.05 2.34
CA PRO A 164 -10.55 -18.80 1.63
C PRO A 164 -10.91 -20.11 2.32
N SER A 165 -9.92 -20.91 2.72
CA SER A 165 -10.17 -22.20 3.38
C SER A 165 -10.81 -22.04 4.77
N LEU A 166 -10.49 -20.97 5.49
CA LEU A 166 -11.12 -20.65 6.77
C LEU A 166 -12.58 -20.21 6.60
N ILE A 167 -12.87 -19.43 5.56
CA ILE A 167 -14.25 -18.98 5.25
C ILE A 167 -15.08 -20.16 4.78
N GLU A 168 -14.57 -21.00 3.88
CA GLU A 168 -15.25 -22.21 3.43
C GLU A 168 -15.52 -23.18 4.59
N GLY A 169 -14.53 -23.42 5.44
CA GLY A 169 -14.69 -24.25 6.64
C GLY A 169 -15.72 -23.69 7.62
N GLY A 170 -15.73 -22.36 7.81
CA GLY A 170 -16.73 -21.67 8.65
C GLY A 170 -18.14 -21.74 8.08
N VAL A 171 -18.30 -21.54 6.77
CA VAL A 171 -19.61 -21.65 6.08
C VAL A 171 -20.12 -23.08 6.12
N GLN A 172 -19.25 -24.08 5.95
CA GLN A 172 -19.62 -25.49 6.09
C GLN A 172 -20.03 -25.84 7.51
N LEU A 173 -19.34 -25.31 8.53
CA LEU A 173 -19.68 -25.52 9.94
C LEU A 173 -21.01 -24.86 10.32
N VAL A 174 -21.26 -23.65 9.80
CA VAL A 174 -22.55 -22.95 10.00
C VAL A 174 -23.68 -23.68 9.25
N ARG A 175 -23.42 -24.18 8.04
CA ARG A 175 -24.38 -25.02 7.30
C ARG A 175 -24.65 -26.35 7.97
N SER A 176 -23.66 -27.01 8.58
CA SER A 176 -23.87 -28.27 9.30
C SER A 176 -24.62 -28.06 10.62
N LEU A 177 -24.41 -26.92 11.28
CA LEU A 177 -25.17 -26.52 12.47
C LEU A 177 -26.61 -26.10 12.15
N MET A 178 -26.85 -25.40 11.04
CA MET A 178 -28.21 -24.99 10.62
C MET A 178 -28.98 -26.09 9.87
N GLY A 179 -28.26 -26.99 9.21
CA GLY A 179 -28.83 -28.08 8.40
C GLY A 179 -29.22 -29.32 9.21
N GLY A 180 -28.94 -29.36 10.52
CA GLY A 180 -29.35 -30.45 11.40
C GLY A 180 -28.80 -31.81 10.98
N GLY A 181 -27.54 -32.09 11.30
CA GLY A 181 -26.97 -33.43 11.51
C GLY A 181 -27.16 -34.48 10.40
N GLY A 182 -26.08 -34.81 9.70
CA GLY A 182 -26.02 -36.02 8.88
C GLY A 182 -24.58 -36.52 8.76
N LEU A 183 -24.25 -37.51 9.61
CA LEU A 183 -23.35 -38.61 9.23
C LEU A 183 -24.11 -39.52 8.25
#